data_AF-A0A1Y3WR36-F1
#
_entry.id   AF-A0A1Y3WR36-F1
#
_cell.length_a   1.000
_cell.length_b   1.000
_cell.length_c   1.000
_cell.angle_alpha   90.00
_cell.angle_beta   90.00
_cell.angle_gamma   90.00
#
_symmetry.space_group_name_H-M   'P 1'
#
loop_
_entity.id
_entity.type
_entity.pdbx_description
1 polymer ?
#
loop_
_entity_poly.entity_id
_entity_poly.type
_entity_poly.pdbx_seq_one_letter_code
_entity_poly.pdbx_strand_id
1 'polypeptide(L)'
;MKGGLFILKETFQEQAHHKLLSPDIADKTHLSFRYRDYVQSIQMILQTFYGARADWNQCIQQYYHSSEYQGQCHLPKSCEEIPLITTDDLRQMIAEDEQFHTRRDEFLALSEKIRKSMPHKDPQELLHAASLLGILPSQNSDSLYHWLILRDGMTAEEQQSIEAAIRSDPGRLASVISLFSSILIPGELLTFPLIGTAMTQPKSRYFYRGESAYYGSSRPSIYRFNNGIDRIKLMARWVTISEACYFLNQFDAVKHWPVCNVNYLALAQHYGVPTPMMDLTSDLKTALFFACCKYEHHRWRPLTQKDFAAGSGSKDPQYGILYRSPTEITSMKWALSEPDSAEEIIMPIGYQPFMRCSAQYGHMLLTKKQDYDMLQDPLFEKVRFKHDEGFCRWIFEEMEQGAKVYPVNDIPQIEKQMEKICSAHVISPETFAGLNLPADRSYIVKQLLHQAGYEVVNHPEEYIKKKQLRKLNKQYSWKIACEKLYISLDEFQDDSQNACRIRPVSSPLQYLSSDLFVDENGMVVCAP
;
A
#
# COMPACT_ATOMS: atom_id res chain seq x y z
N MET A 1 27.54 -3.02 -27.99
CA MET A 1 27.54 -4.35 -27.34
C MET A 1 26.13 -4.90 -27.48
N LYS A 2 25.98 -6.13 -28.01
CA LYS A 2 24.67 -6.76 -28.24
C LYS A 2 23.92 -6.86 -26.91
N GLY A 3 22.69 -6.32 -26.88
CA GLY A 3 21.81 -6.38 -25.72
C GLY A 3 21.46 -7.83 -25.40
N GLY A 4 22.00 -8.34 -24.30
CA GLY A 4 21.38 -9.45 -23.60
C GLY A 4 20.16 -8.88 -22.89
N LEU A 5 18.98 -9.40 -23.20
CA LEU A 5 17.86 -9.32 -22.26
C LEU A 5 18.39 -9.79 -20.91
N PHE A 6 18.40 -8.93 -19.90
CA PHE A 6 18.46 -9.40 -18.53
C PHE A 6 17.20 -10.24 -18.33
N ILE A 7 17.34 -11.57 -18.42
CA ILE A 7 16.27 -12.48 -18.03
C ILE A 7 16.12 -12.29 -16.53
N LEU A 8 15.08 -11.54 -16.14
CA LEU A 8 14.69 -11.42 -14.75
C LEU A 8 14.41 -12.82 -14.23
N LYS A 9 15.06 -13.17 -13.13
CA LYS A 9 14.87 -14.46 -12.49
C LYS A 9 13.41 -14.55 -12.03
N GLU A 10 12.70 -15.57 -12.49
CA GLU A 10 11.33 -15.85 -12.06
C GLU A 10 11.23 -15.89 -10.53
N THR A 11 10.14 -15.36 -10.01
CA THR A 11 9.71 -15.52 -8.63
C THR A 11 9.38 -16.99 -8.34
N PHE A 12 9.28 -17.36 -7.06
CA PHE A 12 8.88 -18.72 -6.69
C PHE A 12 7.48 -19.06 -7.20
N GLN A 13 6.55 -18.09 -7.18
CA GLN A 13 5.21 -18.24 -7.72
C GLN A 13 5.24 -18.49 -9.23
N GLU A 14 5.99 -17.67 -9.98
CA GLU A 14 6.16 -17.85 -11.42
C GLU A 14 6.73 -19.23 -11.74
N GLN A 15 7.79 -19.66 -11.05
CA GLN A 15 8.39 -20.99 -11.22
C GLN A 15 7.41 -22.12 -10.90
N ALA A 16 6.57 -21.97 -9.87
CA ALA A 16 5.59 -22.97 -9.50
C ALA A 16 4.53 -23.14 -10.61
N HIS A 17 4.00 -22.03 -11.14
CA HIS A 17 3.05 -22.06 -12.25
C HIS A 17 3.71 -22.52 -13.56
N HIS A 18 4.95 -22.13 -13.81
CA HIS A 18 5.70 -22.51 -15.01
C HIS A 18 5.88 -24.04 -15.10
N LYS A 19 6.14 -24.69 -13.97
CA LYS A 19 6.23 -26.17 -13.86
C LYS A 19 4.91 -26.90 -14.15
N LEU A 20 3.77 -26.21 -14.09
CA LEU A 20 2.46 -26.78 -14.45
C LEU A 20 2.18 -26.73 -15.95
N LEU A 21 2.96 -25.96 -16.72
CA LEU A 21 2.84 -25.89 -18.16
C LEU A 21 3.43 -27.15 -18.80
N SER A 22 2.87 -27.56 -19.94
CA SER A 22 3.52 -28.60 -20.75
C SER A 22 4.88 -28.09 -21.25
N PRO A 23 5.88 -28.97 -21.44
CA PRO A 23 7.23 -28.55 -21.87
C PRO A 23 7.22 -27.64 -23.11
N ASP A 24 6.37 -27.96 -24.10
CA ASP A 24 6.24 -27.22 -25.35
C ASP A 24 5.77 -25.76 -25.17
N ILE A 25 5.02 -25.49 -24.09
CA ILE A 25 4.50 -24.18 -23.72
C ILE A 25 5.47 -23.49 -22.75
N ALA A 26 6.00 -24.22 -21.77
CA ALA A 26 6.94 -23.72 -20.78
C ALA A 26 8.16 -23.07 -21.45
N ASP A 27 8.76 -23.72 -22.44
CA ASP A 27 9.96 -23.23 -23.13
C ASP A 27 9.74 -21.94 -23.94
N LYS A 28 8.48 -21.57 -24.21
CA LYS A 28 8.10 -20.44 -25.06
C LYS A 28 7.34 -19.34 -24.31
N THR A 29 7.03 -19.55 -23.04
CA THR A 29 6.16 -18.66 -22.26
C THR A 29 6.93 -18.09 -21.09
N HIS A 30 6.95 -16.77 -21.00
CA HIS A 30 7.36 -16.06 -19.78
C HIS A 30 6.10 -15.78 -18.95
N LEU A 31 5.97 -16.43 -17.80
CA LEU A 31 4.90 -16.10 -16.85
C LEU A 31 5.32 -14.91 -16.00
N SER A 32 4.43 -13.93 -15.87
CA SER A 32 4.64 -12.81 -14.96
C SER A 32 3.43 -12.59 -14.08
N PHE A 33 3.68 -12.43 -12.78
CA PHE A 33 2.66 -12.02 -11.81
C PHE A 33 2.88 -10.57 -11.36
N ARG A 34 3.66 -9.79 -12.10
CA ARG A 34 3.91 -8.39 -11.78
C ARG A 34 2.66 -7.56 -12.02
N TYR A 35 2.27 -6.74 -11.05
CA TYR A 35 1.11 -5.86 -11.18
C TYR A 35 1.19 -4.98 -12.43
N ARG A 36 2.39 -4.42 -12.69
CA ARG A 36 2.71 -3.62 -13.89
C ARG A 36 2.37 -4.35 -15.18
N ASP A 37 2.69 -5.63 -15.31
CA ASP A 37 2.50 -6.36 -16.56
C ASP A 37 1.00 -6.61 -16.83
N TYR A 38 0.20 -6.78 -15.78
CA TYR A 38 -1.27 -6.85 -15.89
C TYR A 38 -1.84 -5.53 -16.41
N VAL A 39 -1.47 -4.40 -15.78
CA VAL A 39 -2.01 -3.10 -16.19
C VAL A 39 -1.49 -2.65 -17.57
N GLN A 40 -0.25 -2.99 -17.94
CA GLN A 40 0.25 -2.78 -19.30
C GLN A 40 -0.50 -3.63 -20.33
N SER A 41 -0.81 -4.89 -20.00
CA SER A 41 -1.59 -5.76 -20.88
C SER A 41 -3.00 -5.24 -21.10
N ILE A 42 -3.64 -4.70 -20.05
CA ILE A 42 -4.92 -4.00 -20.15
C ILE A 42 -4.81 -2.84 -21.15
N GLN A 43 -3.82 -1.96 -20.96
CA GLN A 43 -3.63 -0.81 -21.85
C GLN A 43 -3.41 -1.25 -23.30
N MET A 44 -2.53 -2.22 -23.55
CA MET A 44 -2.24 -2.72 -24.89
C MET A 44 -3.50 -3.26 -25.58
N ILE A 45 -4.34 -4.01 -24.87
CA ILE A 45 -5.60 -4.52 -25.45
C ILE A 45 -6.55 -3.35 -25.75
N LEU A 46 -6.71 -2.39 -24.84
CA LEU A 46 -7.56 -1.21 -25.06
C LEU A 46 -7.08 -0.40 -26.27
N GLN A 47 -5.78 -0.23 -26.47
CA GLN A 47 -5.21 0.43 -27.65
C GLN A 47 -5.58 -0.25 -28.97
N THR A 48 -5.91 -1.54 -28.96
CA THR A 48 -6.34 -2.23 -30.18
C THR A 48 -7.77 -1.87 -30.59
N PHE A 49 -8.58 -1.37 -29.65
CA PHE A 49 -9.92 -0.82 -29.92
C PHE A 49 -9.90 0.70 -30.11
N TYR A 50 -9.08 1.40 -29.33
CA TYR A 50 -9.13 2.86 -29.17
C TYR A 50 -7.95 3.61 -29.82
N GLY A 51 -6.92 2.91 -30.29
CA GLY A 51 -5.68 3.52 -30.78
C GLY A 51 -5.06 4.44 -29.73
N ALA A 52 -4.71 5.66 -30.13
CA ALA A 52 -4.11 6.68 -29.26
C ALA A 52 -5.03 7.13 -28.11
N ARG A 53 -6.35 6.89 -28.19
CA ARG A 53 -7.27 7.28 -27.11
C ARG A 53 -7.08 6.46 -25.84
N ALA A 54 -6.41 5.29 -25.91
CA ALA A 54 -6.01 4.51 -24.73
C ALA A 54 -4.51 4.71 -24.39
N ASP A 55 -3.91 5.83 -24.80
CA ASP A 55 -2.62 6.27 -24.27
C ASP A 55 -2.80 6.79 -22.84
N TRP A 56 -2.42 5.99 -21.85
CA TRP A 56 -2.59 6.31 -20.45
C TRP A 56 -1.74 7.46 -19.96
N ASN A 57 -0.64 7.80 -20.64
CA ASN A 57 0.08 9.03 -20.33
C ASN A 57 -0.80 10.23 -20.68
N GLN A 58 -1.40 10.25 -21.87
CA GLN A 58 -2.32 11.32 -22.27
C GLN A 58 -3.60 11.34 -21.42
N CYS A 59 -4.13 10.18 -21.06
CA CYS A 59 -5.29 10.07 -20.18
C CYS A 59 -5.03 10.64 -18.78
N ILE A 60 -3.85 10.36 -18.19
CA ILE A 60 -3.45 10.98 -16.91
C ILE A 60 -3.33 12.50 -17.07
N GLN A 61 -2.74 12.98 -18.16
CA GLN A 61 -2.70 14.41 -18.42
C GLN A 61 -4.11 14.99 -18.51
N GLN A 62 -5.04 14.31 -19.18
CA GLN A 62 -6.42 14.77 -19.27
C GLN A 62 -7.13 14.80 -17.92
N TYR A 63 -6.90 13.82 -17.05
CA TYR A 63 -7.37 13.86 -15.66
C TYR A 63 -6.91 15.13 -14.96
N TYR A 64 -5.62 15.48 -15.04
CA TYR A 64 -5.10 16.71 -14.41
C TYR A 64 -5.65 18.01 -15.02
N HIS A 65 -6.12 18.01 -16.27
CA HIS A 65 -6.77 19.17 -16.91
C HIS A 65 -8.29 19.18 -16.75
N SER A 66 -8.88 18.12 -16.19
CA SER A 66 -10.33 17.97 -16.05
C SER A 66 -10.92 18.89 -14.99
N SER A 67 -12.22 19.16 -15.08
CA SER A 67 -12.97 19.82 -14.01
C SER A 67 -13.01 18.99 -12.72
N GLU A 68 -12.95 17.65 -12.80
CA GLU A 68 -12.88 16.76 -11.64
C GLU A 68 -11.63 17.04 -10.80
N TYR A 69 -10.47 17.24 -11.42
CA TYR A 69 -9.23 17.59 -10.71
C TYR A 69 -9.16 19.09 -10.37
N GLN A 70 -9.39 19.97 -11.35
CA GLN A 70 -9.24 21.42 -11.17
C GLN A 70 -10.23 22.01 -10.15
N GLY A 71 -11.36 21.34 -9.93
CA GLY A 71 -12.35 21.73 -8.92
C GLY A 71 -11.96 21.40 -7.48
N GLN A 72 -10.87 20.67 -7.25
CA GLN A 72 -10.47 20.17 -5.93
C GLN A 72 -9.24 20.90 -5.38
N CYS A 73 -9.05 20.80 -4.06
CA CYS A 73 -7.90 21.40 -3.39
C CYS A 73 -6.72 20.42 -3.28
N HIS A 74 -5.63 20.74 -3.97
CA HIS A 74 -4.44 19.88 -4.05
C HIS A 74 -3.21 20.43 -3.31
N LEU A 75 -2.96 21.74 -3.40
CA LEU A 75 -1.76 22.39 -2.87
C LEU A 75 -2.11 23.55 -1.93
N PRO A 76 -2.80 23.29 -0.80
CA PRO A 76 -3.17 24.33 0.15
C PRO A 76 -1.96 24.91 0.87
N LYS A 77 -1.97 26.22 1.10
CA LYS A 77 -0.97 26.94 1.92
C LYS A 77 -1.40 27.10 3.39
N SER A 78 -2.69 26.95 3.66
CA SER A 78 -3.30 27.14 4.99
C SER A 78 -4.47 26.19 5.19
N CYS A 79 -5.00 26.10 6.42
CA CYS A 79 -6.18 25.29 6.71
C CYS A 79 -7.42 25.84 6.00
N GLU A 80 -7.53 27.17 5.93
CA GLU A 80 -8.67 27.89 5.39
C GLU A 80 -8.86 27.66 3.88
N GLU A 81 -7.77 27.42 3.16
CA GLU A 81 -7.77 27.07 1.73
C GLU A 81 -8.26 25.64 1.46
N ILE A 82 -8.30 24.77 2.48
CA ILE A 82 -8.87 23.43 2.34
C ILE A 82 -10.40 23.55 2.40
N PRO A 83 -11.15 23.03 1.40
CA PRO A 83 -12.60 23.09 1.37
C PRO A 83 -13.23 22.46 2.62
N LEU A 84 -14.15 23.19 3.24
CA LEU A 84 -14.93 22.71 4.37
C LEU A 84 -16.13 21.92 3.86
N ILE A 85 -16.23 20.65 4.25
CA ILE A 85 -17.36 19.78 3.96
C ILE A 85 -18.15 19.47 5.24
N THR A 86 -19.42 19.14 5.06
CA THR A 86 -20.37 18.81 6.13
C THR A 86 -20.35 17.33 6.47
N THR A 87 -21.00 16.96 7.57
CA THR A 87 -21.23 15.56 7.92
C THR A 87 -22.10 14.84 6.88
N ASP A 88 -23.02 15.53 6.22
CA ASP A 88 -23.87 14.92 5.20
C ASP A 88 -23.06 14.63 3.92
N ASP A 89 -22.12 15.52 3.57
CA ASP A 89 -21.16 15.25 2.48
C ASP A 89 -20.32 14.00 2.80
N LEU A 90 -19.85 13.84 4.05
CA LEU A 90 -19.11 12.65 4.47
C LEU A 90 -19.96 11.37 4.36
N ARG A 91 -21.25 11.43 4.74
CA ARG A 91 -22.16 10.29 4.59
C ARG A 91 -22.39 9.96 3.12
N GLN A 92 -22.52 10.97 2.26
CA GLN A 92 -22.65 10.79 0.82
C GLN A 92 -21.39 10.13 0.24
N MET A 93 -20.19 10.56 0.64
CA MET A 93 -18.94 9.92 0.24
C MET A 93 -18.87 8.45 0.67
N ILE A 94 -19.35 8.11 1.87
CA ILE A 94 -19.45 6.72 2.33
C ILE A 94 -20.40 5.91 1.45
N ALA A 95 -21.57 6.46 1.11
CA ALA A 95 -22.53 5.80 0.25
C ALA A 95 -21.98 5.56 -1.17
N GLU A 96 -21.23 6.51 -1.72
CA GLU A 96 -20.54 6.39 -3.01
C GLU A 96 -19.47 5.28 -2.99
N ASP A 97 -18.72 5.16 -1.90
CA ASP A 97 -17.72 4.11 -1.68
C ASP A 97 -18.39 2.72 -1.60
N GLU A 98 -19.52 2.60 -0.90
CA GLU A 98 -20.33 1.37 -0.81
C GLU A 98 -20.96 0.99 -2.16
N GLN A 99 -21.38 1.98 -2.95
CA GLN A 99 -21.87 1.77 -4.33
C GLN A 99 -20.77 1.25 -5.25
N PHE A 100 -19.54 1.79 -5.14
CA PHE A 100 -18.39 1.28 -5.88
C PHE A 100 -18.14 -0.20 -5.57
N HIS A 101 -18.18 -0.59 -4.29
CA HIS A 101 -18.02 -1.99 -3.89
C HIS A 101 -19.11 -2.90 -4.46
N THR A 102 -20.36 -2.46 -4.41
CA THR A 102 -21.50 -3.20 -4.99
C THR A 102 -21.27 -3.46 -6.48
N ARG A 103 -20.81 -2.43 -7.21
CA ARG A 103 -20.57 -2.53 -8.65
C ARG A 103 -19.35 -3.37 -9.00
N ARG A 104 -18.29 -3.29 -8.20
CA ARG A 104 -17.14 -4.19 -8.32
C ARG A 104 -17.60 -5.64 -8.17
N ASP A 105 -18.40 -5.94 -7.17
CA ASP A 105 -18.87 -7.30 -6.90
C ASP A 105 -19.79 -7.81 -8.01
N GLU A 106 -20.64 -6.94 -8.58
CA GLU A 106 -21.41 -7.23 -9.80
C GLU A 106 -20.49 -7.59 -10.98
N PHE A 107 -19.46 -6.77 -11.23
CA PHE A 107 -18.48 -7.03 -12.29
C PHE A 107 -17.74 -8.37 -12.08
N LEU A 108 -17.31 -8.67 -10.85
CA LEU A 108 -16.61 -9.92 -10.52
C LEU A 108 -17.50 -11.15 -10.71
N ALA A 109 -18.76 -11.08 -10.26
CA ALA A 109 -19.72 -12.16 -10.47
C ALA A 109 -19.98 -12.42 -11.96
N LEU A 110 -20.10 -11.35 -12.76
CA LEU A 110 -20.26 -11.44 -14.19
C LEU A 110 -19.00 -11.97 -14.90
N SER A 111 -17.82 -11.52 -14.50
CA SER A 111 -16.54 -11.99 -15.01
C SER A 111 -16.36 -13.50 -14.77
N GLU A 112 -16.74 -13.99 -13.60
CA GLU A 112 -16.68 -15.42 -13.26
C GLU A 112 -17.68 -16.25 -14.11
N LYS A 113 -18.87 -15.70 -14.37
CA LYS A 113 -19.84 -16.31 -15.29
C LYS A 113 -19.29 -16.39 -16.72
N ILE A 114 -18.64 -15.31 -17.18
CA ILE A 114 -17.99 -15.23 -18.49
C ILE A 114 -16.90 -16.30 -18.60
N ARG A 115 -16.02 -16.39 -17.60
CA ARG A 115 -14.91 -17.35 -17.55
C ARG A 115 -15.38 -18.81 -17.62
N LYS A 116 -16.46 -19.16 -16.91
CA LYS A 116 -17.02 -20.53 -16.89
C LYS A 116 -17.70 -20.95 -18.20
N SER A 117 -18.10 -19.99 -19.02
CA SER A 117 -18.93 -20.23 -20.21
C SER A 117 -18.11 -20.36 -21.50
N MET A 118 -16.79 -20.59 -21.41
CA MET A 118 -15.88 -20.61 -22.57
C MET A 118 -16.08 -21.84 -23.49
N PRO A 119 -16.14 -21.65 -24.84
CA PRO A 119 -16.12 -20.36 -25.56
C PRO A 119 -17.42 -19.57 -25.34
N HIS A 120 -17.29 -18.30 -24.92
CA HIS A 120 -18.41 -17.46 -24.52
C HIS A 120 -19.42 -17.28 -25.65
N LYS A 121 -20.71 -17.46 -25.34
CA LYS A 121 -21.78 -17.45 -26.36
C LYS A 121 -22.65 -16.21 -26.35
N ASP A 122 -22.63 -15.41 -25.28
CA ASP A 122 -23.47 -14.20 -25.16
C ASP A 122 -22.66 -12.90 -25.28
N PRO A 123 -22.75 -12.17 -26.40
CA PRO A 123 -22.12 -10.86 -26.57
C PRO A 123 -22.65 -9.80 -25.61
N GLN A 124 -23.87 -9.92 -25.07
CA GLN A 124 -24.45 -8.92 -24.18
C GLN A 124 -23.78 -8.94 -22.80
N GLU A 125 -23.38 -10.10 -22.30
CA GLU A 125 -22.68 -10.22 -21.02
C GLU A 125 -21.29 -9.58 -21.08
N LEU A 126 -20.57 -9.76 -22.19
CA LEU A 126 -19.28 -9.11 -22.42
C LEU A 126 -19.44 -7.58 -22.50
N LEU A 127 -20.47 -7.08 -23.19
CA LEU A 127 -20.75 -5.65 -23.27
C LEU A 127 -21.23 -5.07 -21.93
N HIS A 128 -21.96 -5.84 -21.13
CA HIS A 128 -22.35 -5.42 -19.78
C HIS A 128 -21.12 -5.29 -18.87
N ALA A 129 -20.23 -6.28 -18.87
CA ALA A 129 -18.96 -6.21 -18.15
C ALA A 129 -18.10 -5.02 -18.61
N ALA A 130 -18.08 -4.76 -19.92
CA ALA A 130 -17.40 -3.62 -20.52
C ALA A 130 -17.99 -2.26 -20.04
N SER A 131 -19.31 -2.18 -19.92
CA SER A 131 -20.00 -1.00 -19.39
C SER A 131 -19.67 -0.75 -17.91
N LEU A 132 -19.71 -1.80 -17.09
CA LEU A 132 -19.35 -1.72 -15.66
C LEU A 132 -17.92 -1.23 -15.46
N LEU A 133 -16.98 -1.70 -16.29
CA LEU A 133 -15.60 -1.23 -16.27
C LEU A 133 -15.42 0.20 -16.81
N GLY A 134 -16.38 0.75 -17.55
CA GLY A 134 -16.20 2.04 -18.22
C GLY A 134 -15.27 1.97 -19.42
N ILE A 135 -15.24 0.84 -20.13
CA ILE A 135 -14.44 0.66 -21.36
C ILE A 135 -15.27 0.83 -22.64
N LEU A 136 -16.57 1.12 -22.54
CA LEU A 136 -17.38 1.49 -23.70
C LEU A 136 -17.14 2.97 -24.09
N PRO A 137 -17.34 3.35 -25.37
CA PRO A 137 -17.11 4.72 -25.80
C PRO A 137 -18.01 5.72 -25.08
N SER A 138 -19.28 5.36 -24.88
CA SER A 138 -20.20 6.08 -23.99
C SER A 138 -19.83 5.84 -22.53
N GLN A 139 -19.69 6.92 -21.76
CA GLN A 139 -19.38 6.83 -20.33
C GLN A 139 -20.66 6.81 -19.51
N ASN A 140 -20.74 5.84 -18.59
CA ASN A 140 -21.70 5.88 -17.50
C ASN A 140 -21.02 6.56 -16.30
N SER A 141 -21.71 7.48 -15.61
CA SER A 141 -21.22 8.14 -14.38
C SER A 141 -20.85 7.14 -13.29
N ASP A 142 -21.43 5.97 -13.41
CA ASP A 142 -21.44 4.89 -12.46
C ASP A 142 -20.35 3.85 -12.74
N SER A 143 -19.57 3.96 -13.81
CA SER A 143 -18.53 2.99 -14.15
C SER A 143 -17.41 2.93 -13.09
N LEU A 144 -16.72 1.78 -13.02
CA LEU A 144 -15.59 1.59 -12.09
C LEU A 144 -14.38 2.44 -12.46
N TYR A 145 -14.20 2.73 -13.74
CA TYR A 145 -13.10 3.52 -14.27
C TYR A 145 -13.61 4.57 -15.24
N HIS A 146 -12.98 5.75 -15.23
CA HIS A 146 -13.44 6.93 -15.98
C HIS A 146 -12.38 7.48 -16.92
N TRP A 147 -11.11 7.23 -16.62
CA TRP A 147 -9.95 7.84 -17.25
C TRP A 147 -9.12 6.85 -18.08
N LEU A 148 -9.56 5.60 -18.25
CA LEU A 148 -8.84 4.62 -19.10
C LEU A 148 -8.76 5.02 -20.59
N ILE A 149 -9.67 5.88 -21.05
CA ILE A 149 -9.87 6.26 -22.46
C ILE A 149 -10.15 7.76 -22.57
N LEU A 150 -9.52 8.42 -23.53
CA LEU A 150 -9.80 9.80 -23.93
C LEU A 150 -11.10 9.91 -24.72
N ARG A 151 -12.15 10.41 -24.07
CA ARG A 151 -13.46 10.64 -24.69
C ARG A 151 -13.66 12.03 -25.26
N ASP A 152 -12.86 13.01 -24.82
CA ASP A 152 -12.95 14.38 -25.31
C ASP A 152 -12.70 14.44 -26.82
N GLY A 153 -13.57 15.18 -27.51
CA GLY A 153 -13.55 15.31 -28.96
C GLY A 153 -13.85 14.02 -29.73
N MET A 154 -14.37 12.96 -29.10
CA MET A 154 -14.82 11.75 -29.81
C MET A 154 -16.15 12.00 -30.51
N THR A 155 -16.20 11.80 -31.84
CA THR A 155 -17.44 12.01 -32.62
C THR A 155 -18.38 10.81 -32.50
N ALA A 156 -19.65 11.00 -32.88
CA ALA A 156 -20.63 9.90 -32.87
C ALA A 156 -20.24 8.77 -33.85
N GLU A 157 -19.66 9.12 -35.00
CA GLU A 157 -19.18 8.15 -35.99
C GLU A 157 -17.99 7.35 -35.44
N GLU A 158 -17.07 8.02 -34.73
CA GLU A 158 -15.95 7.36 -34.08
C GLU A 158 -16.42 6.42 -32.96
N GLN A 159 -17.37 6.86 -32.13
CA GLN A 159 -18.00 6.00 -31.11
C GLN A 159 -18.59 4.74 -31.73
N GLN A 160 -19.39 4.88 -32.80
CA GLN A 160 -19.98 3.73 -33.51
C GLN A 160 -18.92 2.81 -34.10
N SER A 161 -17.84 3.36 -34.67
CA SER A 161 -16.73 2.58 -35.21
C SER A 161 -16.01 1.77 -34.12
N ILE A 162 -15.75 2.38 -32.95
CA ILE A 162 -15.10 1.70 -31.83
C ILE A 162 -16.03 0.64 -31.23
N GLU A 163 -17.31 0.94 -31.05
CA GLU A 163 -18.28 -0.06 -30.57
C GLU A 163 -18.37 -1.27 -31.51
N ALA A 164 -18.34 -1.03 -32.83
CA ALA A 164 -18.29 -2.10 -33.82
C ALA A 164 -16.99 -2.93 -33.70
N ALA A 165 -15.84 -2.27 -33.50
CA ALA A 165 -14.57 -2.96 -33.27
C ALA A 165 -14.60 -3.85 -32.02
N ILE A 166 -15.09 -3.31 -30.90
CA ILE A 166 -15.26 -4.06 -29.63
C ILE A 166 -16.16 -5.29 -29.83
N ARG A 167 -17.29 -5.13 -30.53
CA ARG A 167 -18.23 -6.23 -30.83
C ARG A 167 -17.64 -7.29 -31.77
N SER A 168 -16.73 -6.89 -32.65
CA SER A 168 -16.11 -7.78 -33.64
C SER A 168 -15.02 -8.70 -33.07
N ASP A 169 -14.45 -8.37 -31.90
CA ASP A 169 -13.41 -9.17 -31.24
C ASP A 169 -13.78 -9.52 -29.78
N PRO A 170 -14.76 -10.42 -29.57
CA PRO A 170 -15.16 -10.86 -28.24
C PRO A 170 -14.03 -11.56 -27.46
N GLY A 171 -13.03 -12.12 -28.15
CA GLY A 171 -11.89 -12.78 -27.53
C GLY A 171 -10.95 -11.81 -26.82
N ARG A 172 -10.63 -10.68 -27.47
CA ARG A 172 -9.88 -9.59 -26.83
C ARG A 172 -10.67 -8.93 -25.71
N LEU A 173 -11.97 -8.73 -25.90
CA LEU A 173 -12.84 -8.17 -24.88
C LEU A 173 -12.88 -9.07 -23.62
N ALA A 174 -13.05 -10.38 -23.81
CA ALA A 174 -12.99 -11.34 -22.70
C ALA A 174 -11.61 -11.33 -22.00
N SER A 175 -10.52 -11.19 -22.76
CA SER A 175 -9.16 -11.09 -22.21
C SER A 175 -8.98 -9.86 -21.31
N VAL A 176 -9.41 -8.67 -21.75
CA VAL A 176 -9.30 -7.46 -20.92
C VAL A 176 -10.21 -7.51 -19.70
N ILE A 177 -11.41 -8.08 -19.82
CA ILE A 177 -12.30 -8.34 -18.67
C ILE A 177 -11.62 -9.28 -17.66
N SER A 178 -10.96 -10.34 -18.12
CA SER A 178 -10.23 -11.27 -17.25
C SER A 178 -9.09 -10.57 -16.51
N LEU A 179 -8.31 -9.72 -17.19
CA LEU A 179 -7.22 -8.98 -16.55
C LEU A 179 -7.73 -8.00 -15.49
N PHE A 180 -8.81 -7.27 -15.77
CA PHE A 180 -9.44 -6.40 -14.77
C PHE A 180 -9.97 -7.17 -13.58
N SER A 181 -10.56 -8.35 -13.81
CA SER A 181 -11.01 -9.26 -12.76
C SER A 181 -9.86 -9.65 -11.84
N SER A 182 -8.74 -10.12 -12.41
CA SER A 182 -7.54 -10.50 -11.63
C SER A 182 -6.98 -9.38 -10.76
N ILE A 183 -7.11 -8.11 -11.13
CA ILE A 183 -6.61 -6.99 -10.32
C ILE A 183 -7.65 -6.41 -9.34
N LEU A 184 -8.91 -6.86 -9.41
CA LEU A 184 -10.02 -6.43 -8.56
C LEU A 184 -10.45 -7.51 -7.55
N ILE A 185 -10.19 -8.78 -7.84
CA ILE A 185 -10.42 -9.89 -6.92
C ILE A 185 -9.48 -9.75 -5.71
N PRO A 186 -10.00 -9.66 -4.48
CA PRO A 186 -9.16 -9.71 -3.29
C PRO A 186 -8.59 -11.13 -3.10
N GLY A 187 -7.36 -11.19 -2.61
CA GLY A 187 -6.66 -12.45 -2.37
C GLY A 187 -5.72 -12.88 -3.49
N GLU A 188 -5.72 -12.17 -4.63
CA GLU A 188 -4.78 -12.44 -5.72
C GLU A 188 -3.35 -12.09 -5.32
N LEU A 189 -2.41 -12.95 -5.71
CA LEU A 189 -0.98 -12.80 -5.43
C LEU A 189 -0.32 -12.05 -6.59
N LEU A 190 -0.01 -10.78 -6.36
CA LEU A 190 0.62 -9.89 -7.35
C LEU A 190 1.96 -9.37 -6.83
N THR A 191 2.92 -9.26 -7.73
CA THR A 191 4.29 -8.84 -7.42
C THR A 191 4.49 -7.37 -7.72
N PHE A 192 5.04 -6.64 -6.76
CA PHE A 192 5.40 -5.23 -6.84
C PHE A 192 6.90 -5.07 -6.56
N PRO A 193 7.59 -4.08 -7.16
CA PRO A 193 8.95 -3.75 -6.75
C PRO A 193 8.98 -3.35 -5.27
N LEU A 194 10.14 -3.51 -4.63
CA LEU A 194 10.43 -3.23 -3.20
C LEU A 194 9.72 -4.13 -2.16
N ILE A 195 8.43 -4.46 -2.32
CA ILE A 195 7.71 -5.31 -1.37
C ILE A 195 7.62 -6.78 -1.78
N GLY A 196 7.89 -7.09 -3.05
CA GLY A 196 7.74 -8.44 -3.59
C GLY A 196 6.28 -8.81 -3.84
N THR A 197 5.95 -10.09 -3.67
CA THR A 197 4.59 -10.61 -3.84
C THR A 197 3.73 -10.21 -2.66
N ALA A 198 2.59 -9.58 -2.92
CA ALA A 198 1.57 -9.23 -1.96
C ALA A 198 0.26 -9.95 -2.29
N MET A 199 -0.41 -10.45 -1.26
CA MET A 199 -1.80 -10.90 -1.37
C MET A 199 -2.70 -9.66 -1.31
N THR A 200 -3.35 -9.34 -2.42
CA THR A 200 -4.10 -8.09 -2.60
C THR A 200 -5.36 -8.04 -1.74
N GLN A 201 -5.74 -6.82 -1.36
CA GLN A 201 -6.96 -6.54 -0.59
C GLN A 201 -8.02 -5.89 -1.49
N PRO A 202 -9.29 -5.85 -1.05
CA PRO A 202 -10.35 -5.18 -1.79
C PRO A 202 -9.98 -3.74 -2.16
N LYS A 203 -10.14 -3.41 -3.45
CA LYS A 203 -9.97 -2.04 -3.96
C LYS A 203 -11.26 -1.24 -3.83
N SER A 204 -11.09 0.06 -3.63
CA SER A 204 -12.12 1.09 -3.80
C SER A 204 -11.74 2.06 -4.93
N ARG A 205 -12.60 3.05 -5.21
CA ARG A 205 -12.37 4.13 -6.18
C ARG A 205 -11.19 5.01 -5.79
N TYR A 206 -10.98 5.23 -4.49
CA TYR A 206 -9.88 6.05 -3.98
C TYR A 206 -9.06 5.30 -2.93
N PHE A 207 -7.80 5.72 -2.80
CA PHE A 207 -7.03 5.57 -1.57
C PHE A 207 -7.30 6.76 -0.67
N TYR A 208 -7.38 6.53 0.64
CA TYR A 208 -7.73 7.53 1.64
C TYR A 208 -6.68 7.59 2.76
N ARG A 209 -6.59 8.76 3.40
CA ARG A 209 -5.94 8.94 4.69
C ARG A 209 -6.71 9.98 5.48
N GLY A 210 -7.02 9.67 6.74
CA GLY A 210 -7.64 10.61 7.66
C GLY A 210 -6.65 11.07 8.73
N GLU A 211 -6.65 12.37 8.99
CA GLU A 211 -5.90 12.98 10.08
C GLU A 211 -6.84 13.68 11.06
N SER A 212 -6.59 13.49 12.34
CA SER A 212 -7.46 13.98 13.43
C SER A 212 -7.39 15.47 13.69
N ALA A 213 -6.49 16.18 13.02
CA ALA A 213 -6.33 17.62 13.09
C ALA A 213 -5.70 18.10 11.78
N TYR A 214 -5.81 19.40 11.50
CA TYR A 214 -4.87 20.05 10.60
C TYR A 214 -3.53 20.23 11.32
N TYR A 215 -2.44 19.66 10.78
CA TYR A 215 -1.10 19.75 11.37
C TYR A 215 -0.16 20.73 10.67
N GLY A 216 -0.59 21.33 9.55
CA GLY A 216 0.25 22.17 8.69
C GLY A 216 1.29 21.41 7.86
N SER A 217 1.43 20.10 8.05
CA SER A 217 2.24 19.18 7.24
C SER A 217 1.79 17.74 7.47
N SER A 218 1.99 16.86 6.48
CA SER A 218 1.73 15.42 6.57
C SER A 218 2.91 14.64 5.99
N ARG A 219 3.93 14.42 6.84
CA ARG A 219 5.21 13.81 6.47
C ARG A 219 5.34 12.40 7.05
N PRO A 220 6.12 11.48 6.44
CA PRO A 220 6.45 10.20 7.03
C PRO A 220 7.08 10.37 8.42
N SER A 221 6.70 9.50 9.35
CA SER A 221 7.11 9.59 10.76
C SER A 221 8.63 9.61 10.96
N ILE A 222 9.40 8.91 10.11
CA ILE A 222 10.87 8.91 10.17
C ILE A 222 11.49 10.29 9.88
N TYR A 223 10.80 11.18 9.15
CA TYR A 223 11.30 12.52 8.79
C TYR A 223 10.76 13.63 9.69
N ARG A 224 9.97 13.32 10.72
CA ARG A 224 9.44 14.31 11.66
C ARG A 224 10.51 14.66 12.71
N PHE A 225 11.13 15.83 12.56
CA PHE A 225 12.12 16.38 13.49
C PHE A 225 11.72 17.81 13.89
N ASN A 226 11.99 18.18 15.14
CA ASN A 226 11.62 19.51 15.66
C ASN A 226 12.47 20.65 15.07
N ASN A 227 13.74 20.39 14.73
CA ASN A 227 14.72 21.41 14.32
C ASN A 227 15.44 21.03 13.01
N GLY A 228 14.67 20.71 11.97
CA GLY A 228 15.24 20.20 10.71
C GLY A 228 15.82 18.79 10.86
N ILE A 229 16.31 18.23 9.75
CA ILE A 229 16.73 16.82 9.73
C ILE A 229 18.13 16.68 10.34
N ASP A 230 18.17 15.95 11.44
CA ASP A 230 19.40 15.48 12.06
C ASP A 230 19.81 14.15 11.41
N ARG A 231 20.85 14.18 10.58
CA ARG A 231 21.27 13.03 9.76
C ARG A 231 21.68 11.81 10.60
N ILE A 232 22.30 12.04 11.75
CA ILE A 232 22.73 10.93 12.61
C ILE A 232 21.53 10.31 13.32
N LYS A 233 20.57 11.13 13.78
CA LYS A 233 19.31 10.59 14.31
C LYS A 233 18.46 9.92 13.24
N LEU A 234 18.47 10.41 11.99
CA LEU A 234 17.80 9.74 10.89
C LEU A 234 18.41 8.35 10.63
N MET A 235 19.74 8.25 10.60
CA MET A 235 20.43 6.96 10.54
C MET A 235 20.04 6.06 11.72
N ALA A 236 20.02 6.59 12.93
CA ALA A 236 19.64 5.82 14.11
C ALA A 236 18.18 5.33 14.05
N ARG A 237 17.25 6.13 13.50
CA ARG A 237 15.88 5.68 13.20
C ARG A 237 15.86 4.52 12.21
N TRP A 238 16.64 4.56 11.13
CA TRP A 238 16.75 3.44 10.19
C TRP A 238 17.30 2.16 10.83
N VAL A 239 18.32 2.29 11.68
CA VAL A 239 18.85 1.15 12.45
C VAL A 239 17.81 0.63 13.45
N THR A 240 17.02 1.52 14.07
CA THR A 240 15.91 1.15 14.96
C THR A 240 14.81 0.38 14.22
N ILE A 241 14.48 0.75 12.99
CA ILE A 241 13.56 -0.04 12.15
C ILE A 241 14.11 -1.45 11.96
N SER A 242 15.41 -1.57 11.70
CA SER A 242 16.06 -2.87 11.47
C SER A 242 16.07 -3.75 12.74
N GLU A 243 16.28 -3.13 13.92
CA GLU A 243 16.12 -3.79 15.22
C GLU A 243 14.68 -4.30 15.42
N ALA A 244 13.68 -3.49 15.07
CA ALA A 244 12.27 -3.90 15.11
C ALA A 244 11.97 -5.05 14.14
N CYS A 245 12.51 -5.02 12.92
CA CYS A 245 12.38 -6.12 11.95
C CYS A 245 13.02 -7.42 12.47
N TYR A 246 14.19 -7.34 13.09
CA TYR A 246 14.84 -8.49 13.70
C TYR A 246 13.99 -9.08 14.84
N PHE A 247 13.40 -8.23 15.68
CA PHE A 247 12.46 -8.64 16.72
C PHE A 247 11.21 -9.33 16.15
N LEU A 248 10.61 -8.76 15.09
CA LEU A 248 9.46 -9.36 14.39
C LEU A 248 9.77 -10.75 13.84
N ASN A 249 10.99 -10.97 13.33
CA ASN A 249 11.39 -12.26 12.75
C ASN A 249 11.58 -13.39 13.79
N GLN A 250 11.44 -13.10 15.09
CA GLN A 250 11.45 -14.12 16.15
C GLN A 250 10.08 -14.84 16.29
N PHE A 251 9.01 -14.24 15.77
CA PHE A 251 7.65 -14.78 15.86
C PHE A 251 7.44 -15.84 14.79
N ASP A 252 6.83 -16.97 15.18
CA ASP A 252 6.60 -18.10 14.28
C ASP A 252 5.76 -17.71 13.07
N ALA A 253 4.71 -16.90 13.29
CA ALA A 253 3.83 -16.40 12.25
C ALA A 253 4.55 -15.55 11.18
N VAL A 254 5.58 -14.79 11.58
CA VAL A 254 6.36 -13.95 10.67
C VAL A 254 7.41 -14.79 9.95
N LYS A 255 8.18 -15.59 10.71
CA LYS A 255 9.31 -16.35 10.21
C LYS A 255 8.91 -17.42 9.19
N HIS A 256 7.73 -18.01 9.36
CA HIS A 256 7.24 -19.12 8.53
C HIS A 256 6.00 -18.72 7.73
N TRP A 257 5.80 -17.42 7.48
CA TRP A 257 4.69 -16.92 6.67
C TRP A 257 4.74 -17.50 5.24
N PRO A 258 3.73 -18.29 4.81
CA PRO A 258 3.84 -19.03 3.54
C PRO A 258 3.15 -18.33 2.36
N VAL A 259 2.36 -17.28 2.62
CA VAL A 259 1.39 -16.75 1.64
C VAL A 259 2.03 -15.79 0.66
N CYS A 260 2.80 -14.83 1.17
CA CYS A 260 3.37 -13.74 0.37
C CYS A 260 4.65 -13.21 1.04
N ASN A 261 5.28 -12.19 0.48
CA ASN A 261 6.39 -11.53 1.16
C ASN A 261 5.91 -10.75 2.40
N VAL A 262 6.69 -10.85 3.48
CA VAL A 262 6.43 -10.08 4.70
C VAL A 262 6.85 -8.63 4.48
N ASN A 263 5.90 -7.71 4.66
CA ASN A 263 6.16 -6.28 4.66
C ASN A 263 6.56 -5.81 6.06
N TYR A 264 7.85 -6.00 6.38
CA TYR A 264 8.40 -5.65 7.69
C TYR A 264 8.26 -4.16 8.03
N LEU A 265 8.32 -3.26 7.04
CA LEU A 265 8.14 -1.83 7.26
C LEU A 265 6.71 -1.51 7.70
N ALA A 266 5.71 -2.09 7.05
CA ALA A 266 4.31 -1.93 7.44
C ALA A 266 4.05 -2.51 8.83
N LEU A 267 4.56 -3.73 9.10
CA LEU A 267 4.47 -4.33 10.43
C LEU A 267 5.11 -3.44 11.50
N ALA A 268 6.32 -2.91 11.27
CA ALA A 268 6.97 -2.02 12.22
C ALA A 268 6.15 -0.74 12.45
N GLN A 269 5.65 -0.11 11.38
CA GLN A 269 4.85 1.11 11.47
C GLN A 269 3.55 0.90 12.26
N HIS A 270 2.84 -0.20 12.03
CA HIS A 270 1.56 -0.50 12.70
C HIS A 270 1.70 -0.76 14.21
N TYR A 271 2.94 -0.94 14.69
CA TYR A 271 3.27 -1.03 16.11
C TYR A 271 4.09 0.16 16.61
N GLY A 272 4.03 1.30 15.91
CA GLY A 272 4.52 2.59 16.39
C GLY A 272 5.98 2.91 16.06
N VAL A 273 6.67 2.07 15.28
CA VAL A 273 8.04 2.36 14.83
C VAL A 273 8.00 3.47 13.77
N PRO A 274 8.78 4.55 13.89
CA PRO A 274 8.84 5.57 12.84
C PRO A 274 9.45 5.01 11.53
N THR A 275 8.75 5.18 10.41
CA THR A 275 9.15 4.65 9.08
C THR A 275 9.04 5.72 7.97
N PRO A 276 9.69 5.50 6.81
CA PRO A 276 9.56 6.35 5.60
C PRO A 276 8.23 6.20 4.85
N MET A 277 7.32 5.41 5.40
CA MET A 277 6.05 5.07 4.78
C MET A 277 4.97 6.09 5.17
N MET A 278 4.15 6.49 4.21
CA MET A 278 2.82 7.06 4.48
C MET A 278 1.77 5.96 4.44
N ASP A 279 1.03 5.85 5.53
CA ASP A 279 -0.07 4.90 5.68
C ASP A 279 -1.34 5.43 5.00
N LEU A 280 -1.97 4.58 4.21
CA LEU A 280 -3.15 4.82 3.38
C LEU A 280 -4.09 3.62 3.52
N THR A 281 -5.37 3.81 3.18
CA THR A 281 -6.36 2.72 3.18
C THR A 281 -7.23 2.81 1.93
N SER A 282 -7.73 1.67 1.43
CA SER A 282 -8.79 1.66 0.41
C SER A 282 -10.20 1.72 1.00
N ASP A 283 -10.35 1.87 2.33
CA ASP A 283 -11.64 1.95 3.01
C ASP A 283 -11.87 3.32 3.65
N LEU A 284 -12.90 4.05 3.18
CA LEU A 284 -13.17 5.41 3.67
C LEU A 284 -13.51 5.44 5.16
N LYS A 285 -14.26 4.45 5.68
CA LYS A 285 -14.61 4.39 7.10
C LYS A 285 -13.37 4.22 7.98
N THR A 286 -12.38 3.46 7.54
CA THR A 286 -11.06 3.33 8.20
C THR A 286 -10.32 4.66 8.24
N ALA A 287 -10.29 5.42 7.13
CA ALA A 287 -9.68 6.75 7.14
C ALA A 287 -10.41 7.70 8.10
N LEU A 288 -11.74 7.72 8.07
CA LEU A 288 -12.55 8.54 8.98
C LEU A 288 -12.37 8.11 10.44
N PHE A 289 -12.16 6.83 10.72
CA PHE A 289 -11.84 6.35 12.06
C PHE A 289 -10.58 7.00 12.61
N PHE A 290 -9.49 7.05 11.83
CA PHE A 290 -8.26 7.72 12.24
C PHE A 290 -8.41 9.24 12.37
N ALA A 291 -9.33 9.84 11.61
CA ALA A 291 -9.66 11.25 11.77
C ALA A 291 -10.56 11.54 12.98
N CYS A 292 -11.46 10.62 13.34
CA CYS A 292 -12.50 10.83 14.37
C CYS A 292 -12.19 10.18 15.73
N CYS A 293 -11.14 9.36 15.81
CA CYS A 293 -10.79 8.63 17.01
C CYS A 293 -9.33 8.89 17.38
N LYS A 294 -9.00 8.60 18.65
CA LYS A 294 -7.60 8.56 19.07
C LYS A 294 -7.31 7.36 19.95
N TYR A 295 -6.06 6.93 19.87
CA TYR A 295 -5.52 5.82 20.63
C TYR A 295 -4.80 6.35 21.86
N GLU A 296 -5.35 6.09 23.04
CA GLU A 296 -4.77 6.48 24.33
C GLU A 296 -4.89 5.33 25.33
N HIS A 297 -3.85 5.11 26.13
CA HIS A 297 -3.83 4.02 27.12
C HIS A 297 -4.14 2.63 26.52
N HIS A 298 -3.61 2.37 25.32
CA HIS A 298 -3.83 1.15 24.54
C HIS A 298 -5.30 0.86 24.21
N ARG A 299 -6.13 1.90 24.07
CA ARG A 299 -7.53 1.78 23.65
C ARG A 299 -7.92 2.92 22.72
N TRP A 300 -8.78 2.59 21.78
CA TRP A 300 -9.44 3.58 20.94
C TRP A 300 -10.60 4.21 21.70
N ARG A 301 -10.79 5.51 21.49
CA ARG A 301 -12.00 6.23 21.87
C ARG A 301 -12.32 7.29 20.80
N PRO A 302 -13.59 7.67 20.62
CA PRO A 302 -13.94 8.79 19.76
C PRO A 302 -13.37 10.10 20.34
N LEU A 303 -13.12 11.05 19.46
CA LEU A 303 -12.79 12.41 19.85
C LEU A 303 -13.99 13.08 20.53
N THR A 304 -13.68 13.96 21.48
CA THR A 304 -14.63 14.76 22.26
C THR A 304 -14.33 16.24 22.09
N GLN A 305 -15.24 17.11 22.52
CA GLN A 305 -15.10 18.56 22.48
C GLN A 305 -13.80 19.05 23.14
N LYS A 306 -13.28 18.31 24.12
CA LYS A 306 -11.99 18.60 24.77
C LYS A 306 -10.80 18.35 23.84
N ASP A 307 -10.90 17.36 22.97
CA ASP A 307 -9.83 16.95 22.06
C ASP A 307 -9.70 17.90 20.85
N PHE A 308 -10.83 18.48 20.43
CA PHE A 308 -10.91 19.44 19.34
C PHE A 308 -11.29 20.87 19.77
N ALA A 309 -11.04 21.21 21.04
CA ALA A 309 -11.08 22.59 21.49
C ALA A 309 -9.98 23.40 20.79
N ALA A 310 -10.25 24.66 20.44
CA ALA A 310 -9.32 25.51 19.70
C ALA A 310 -7.90 25.46 20.29
N GLY A 311 -6.95 25.04 19.45
CA GLY A 311 -5.54 24.94 19.82
C GLY A 311 -4.80 26.26 19.66
N SER A 312 -3.56 26.29 20.14
CA SER A 312 -2.59 27.35 19.85
C SER A 312 -1.50 26.82 18.91
N GLY A 313 -1.11 27.59 17.88
CA GLY A 313 -0.01 27.26 16.97
C GLY A 313 -0.46 26.86 15.57
N SER A 314 0.37 26.14 14.82
CA SER A 314 0.11 25.70 13.45
C SER A 314 -0.84 24.50 13.33
N LYS A 315 -1.14 23.85 14.47
CA LYS A 315 -2.10 22.76 14.56
C LYS A 315 -3.49 23.34 14.82
N ASP A 316 -4.46 23.05 13.96
CA ASP A 316 -5.88 23.31 14.25
C ASP A 316 -6.60 21.99 14.56
N PRO A 317 -6.86 21.70 15.84
CA PRO A 317 -7.52 20.47 16.25
C PRO A 317 -9.03 20.49 15.98
N GLN A 318 -9.64 21.61 15.55
CA GLN A 318 -11.07 21.70 15.27
C GLN A 318 -11.48 20.94 14.00
N TYR A 319 -10.52 20.71 13.10
CA TYR A 319 -10.78 20.14 11.77
C TYR A 319 -10.06 18.81 11.58
N GLY A 320 -10.81 17.78 11.19
CA GLY A 320 -10.23 16.59 10.58
C GLY A 320 -9.87 16.88 9.12
N ILE A 321 -8.78 16.29 8.64
CA ILE A 321 -8.36 16.37 7.23
C ILE A 321 -8.53 14.99 6.60
N LEU A 322 -9.17 14.95 5.44
CA LEU A 322 -9.28 13.75 4.62
C LEU A 322 -8.52 13.98 3.32
N TYR A 323 -7.57 13.09 3.06
CA TYR A 323 -6.84 12.99 1.81
C TYR A 323 -7.46 11.87 0.98
N ARG A 324 -7.61 12.07 -0.33
CA ARG A 324 -7.94 10.96 -1.24
C ARG A 324 -7.22 11.06 -2.58
N SER A 325 -6.98 9.92 -3.22
CA SER A 325 -6.33 9.81 -4.54
C SER A 325 -6.98 8.68 -5.35
N PRO A 326 -7.31 8.87 -6.64
CA PRO A 326 -7.94 7.81 -7.43
C PRO A 326 -7.05 6.56 -7.59
N THR A 327 -7.62 5.37 -7.38
CA THR A 327 -6.90 4.10 -7.57
C THR A 327 -6.63 3.80 -9.05
N GLU A 328 -7.51 4.27 -9.94
CA GLU A 328 -7.35 4.23 -11.39
C GLU A 328 -6.05 4.93 -11.84
N ILE A 329 -5.86 6.19 -11.44
CA ILE A 329 -4.68 6.98 -11.80
C ILE A 329 -3.40 6.32 -11.29
N THR A 330 -3.44 5.72 -10.09
CA THR A 330 -2.30 4.95 -9.56
C THR A 330 -2.01 3.72 -10.42
N SER A 331 -3.03 3.00 -10.87
CA SER A 331 -2.87 1.81 -11.73
C SER A 331 -2.27 2.17 -13.09
N MET A 332 -2.67 3.32 -13.65
CA MET A 332 -2.08 3.84 -14.88
C MET A 332 -0.63 4.28 -14.67
N LYS A 333 -0.31 4.93 -13.53
CA LYS A 333 1.08 5.25 -13.15
C LYS A 333 1.96 4.00 -13.04
N TRP A 334 1.42 2.89 -12.52
CA TRP A 334 2.12 1.60 -12.51
C TRP A 334 2.46 1.07 -13.90
N ALA A 335 1.55 1.21 -14.87
CA ALA A 335 1.83 0.79 -16.24
C ALA A 335 2.93 1.62 -16.89
N LEU A 336 3.02 2.90 -16.53
CA LEU A 336 4.01 3.84 -17.06
C LEU A 336 5.32 3.86 -16.27
N SER A 337 5.40 3.20 -15.11
CA SER A 337 6.60 3.21 -14.29
C SER A 337 7.73 2.41 -14.93
N GLU A 338 8.96 2.70 -14.53
CA GLU A 338 10.10 1.83 -14.81
C GLU A 338 9.94 0.47 -14.09
N PRO A 339 10.45 -0.64 -14.64
CA PRO A 339 10.21 -2.00 -14.12
C PRO A 339 10.55 -2.20 -12.64
N ASP A 340 11.59 -1.51 -12.16
CA ASP A 340 12.12 -1.65 -10.79
C ASP A 340 11.81 -0.41 -9.91
N SER A 341 11.00 0.53 -10.42
CA SER A 341 10.59 1.72 -9.67
C SER A 341 9.27 1.47 -8.93
N ALA A 342 9.27 1.79 -7.64
CA ALA A 342 8.06 1.76 -6.80
C ALA A 342 8.00 2.89 -5.76
N GLU A 343 9.07 3.68 -5.63
CA GLU A 343 9.03 4.85 -4.74
C GLU A 343 7.99 5.84 -5.30
N GLU A 344 7.23 6.47 -4.40
CA GLU A 344 6.23 7.49 -4.75
C GLU A 344 5.04 6.98 -5.58
N ILE A 345 4.88 5.66 -5.69
CA ILE A 345 3.66 5.03 -6.20
C ILE A 345 3.02 4.22 -5.06
N ILE A 346 1.70 4.35 -4.91
CA ILE A 346 0.95 3.65 -3.86
C ILE A 346 0.98 2.14 -4.16
N MET A 347 1.37 1.36 -3.14
CA MET A 347 1.46 -0.10 -3.15
C MET A 347 0.52 -0.71 -2.11
N PRO A 348 0.02 -1.93 -2.31
CA PRO A 348 -0.68 -2.64 -1.24
C PRO A 348 0.29 -3.03 -0.14
N ILE A 349 -0.14 -2.93 1.12
CA ILE A 349 0.52 -3.67 2.21
C ILE A 349 0.16 -5.16 2.10
N GLY A 350 -1.08 -5.43 1.70
CA GLY A 350 -1.61 -6.77 1.52
C GLY A 350 -1.89 -7.48 2.84
N TYR A 351 -2.34 -8.73 2.74
CA TYR A 351 -2.50 -9.58 3.92
C TYR A 351 -1.13 -9.93 4.52
N GLN A 352 -0.98 -9.72 5.84
CA GLN A 352 0.29 -9.91 6.56
C GLN A 352 0.10 -10.84 7.77
N PRO A 353 1.19 -11.40 8.34
CA PRO A 353 1.12 -12.32 9.48
C PRO A 353 0.37 -11.78 10.70
N PHE A 354 0.41 -10.47 10.93
CA PHE A 354 -0.28 -9.80 12.04
C PHE A 354 -1.48 -9.02 11.51
N MET A 355 -2.63 -9.19 12.16
CA MET A 355 -3.93 -8.87 11.56
C MET A 355 -4.22 -7.38 11.40
N ARG A 356 -3.46 -6.48 12.04
CA ARG A 356 -3.64 -5.03 11.88
C ARG A 356 -3.56 -4.56 10.44
N CYS A 357 -2.59 -5.07 9.66
CA CYS A 357 -2.45 -4.69 8.25
C CYS A 357 -3.69 -5.09 7.45
N SER A 358 -4.12 -6.34 7.64
CA SER A 358 -5.29 -6.91 6.96
C SER A 358 -6.58 -6.18 7.32
N ALA A 359 -6.76 -5.84 8.60
CA ALA A 359 -7.96 -5.18 9.12
C ALA A 359 -8.13 -3.73 8.62
N GLN A 360 -7.03 -3.07 8.22
CA GLN A 360 -7.02 -1.66 7.84
C GLN A 360 -7.11 -1.41 6.34
N TYR A 361 -7.25 -2.47 5.51
CA TYR A 361 -7.20 -2.35 4.05
C TYR A 361 -5.96 -1.56 3.58
N GLY A 362 -4.83 -1.86 4.23
CA GLY A 362 -3.63 -1.04 4.24
C GLY A 362 -2.94 -0.93 2.88
N HIS A 363 -2.62 0.31 2.53
CA HIS A 363 -1.81 0.68 1.39
C HIS A 363 -0.70 1.61 1.86
N MET A 364 0.36 1.71 1.08
CA MET A 364 1.52 2.47 1.46
C MET A 364 2.06 3.28 0.30
N LEU A 365 2.46 4.52 0.61
CA LEU A 365 3.33 5.30 -0.25
C LEU A 365 4.71 5.36 0.44
N LEU A 366 5.70 4.74 -0.18
CA LEU A 366 7.08 4.75 0.31
C LEU A 366 7.84 5.90 -0.33
N THR A 367 8.55 6.71 0.47
CA THR A 367 9.37 7.80 -0.07
C THR A 367 10.70 7.95 0.66
N LYS A 368 11.77 8.14 -0.11
CA LYS A 368 13.09 8.55 0.37
C LYS A 368 13.25 10.06 0.44
N LYS A 369 12.35 10.82 -0.19
CA LYS A 369 12.38 12.27 -0.16
C LYS A 369 12.12 12.74 1.26
N GLN A 370 13.20 13.15 1.89
CA GLN A 370 13.24 13.65 3.26
C GLN A 370 12.32 14.85 3.47
N ASP A 371 12.09 15.64 2.41
CA ASP A 371 11.22 16.80 2.33
C ASP A 371 9.77 16.49 1.91
N TYR A 372 9.45 15.25 1.56
CA TYR A 372 8.10 14.86 1.14
C TYR A 372 7.05 15.23 2.17
N ASP A 373 5.98 15.85 1.69
CA ASP A 373 4.82 16.25 2.46
C ASP A 373 3.55 15.97 1.62
N MET A 374 2.71 15.06 2.10
CA MET A 374 1.45 14.70 1.44
C MET A 374 0.48 15.89 1.35
N LEU A 375 0.58 16.87 2.26
CA LEU A 375 -0.18 18.11 2.17
C LEU A 375 0.15 18.88 0.88
N GLN A 376 1.40 18.76 0.39
CA GLN A 376 1.92 19.40 -0.82
C GLN A 376 2.04 18.42 -2.01
N ASP A 377 1.46 17.23 -1.91
CA ASP A 377 1.46 16.25 -3.01
C ASP A 377 0.21 16.43 -3.88
N PRO A 378 0.35 16.81 -5.17
CA PRO A 378 -0.79 17.05 -6.06
C PRO A 378 -1.58 15.78 -6.40
N LEU A 379 -1.04 14.58 -6.14
CA LEU A 379 -1.77 13.33 -6.31
C LEU A 379 -3.00 13.25 -5.41
N PHE A 380 -2.93 13.86 -4.22
CA PHE A 380 -4.00 13.82 -3.25
C PHE A 380 -4.83 15.09 -3.33
N GLU A 381 -6.14 14.96 -3.41
CA GLU A 381 -7.04 16.06 -3.05
C GLU A 381 -7.27 16.06 -1.53
N LYS A 382 -7.63 17.23 -1.00
CA LYS A 382 -7.83 17.47 0.42
C LYS A 382 -9.18 18.14 0.66
N VAL A 383 -9.88 17.63 1.67
CA VAL A 383 -11.05 18.28 2.26
C VAL A 383 -10.86 18.31 3.78
N ARG A 384 -11.50 19.28 4.42
CA ARG A 384 -11.55 19.37 5.88
C ARG A 384 -13.00 19.32 6.34
N PHE A 385 -13.21 18.76 7.51
CA PHE A 385 -14.52 18.76 8.16
C PHE A 385 -14.35 19.18 9.61
N LYS A 386 -15.33 19.90 10.13
CA LYS A 386 -15.32 20.27 11.55
C LYS A 386 -15.69 19.03 12.37
N HIS A 387 -14.92 18.77 13.43
CA HIS A 387 -15.27 17.67 14.33
C HIS A 387 -16.61 17.92 15.02
N ASP A 388 -17.38 16.85 15.12
CA ASP A 388 -18.66 16.78 15.82
C ASP A 388 -18.66 15.52 16.69
N GLU A 389 -18.96 15.65 17.99
CA GLU A 389 -18.92 14.51 18.91
C GLU A 389 -19.88 13.39 18.48
N GLY A 390 -21.03 13.74 17.91
CA GLY A 390 -22.03 12.79 17.43
C GLY A 390 -21.50 11.98 16.26
N PHE A 391 -20.94 12.65 15.26
CA PHE A 391 -20.32 11.99 14.12
C PHE A 391 -19.10 11.14 14.51
N CYS A 392 -18.21 11.65 15.36
CA CYS A 392 -17.05 10.88 15.81
C CYS A 392 -17.46 9.61 16.56
N ARG A 393 -18.51 9.69 17.38
CA ARG A 393 -19.09 8.52 18.06
C ARG A 393 -19.72 7.54 17.08
N TRP A 394 -20.46 8.04 16.10
CA TRP A 394 -21.06 7.20 15.07
C TRP A 394 -20.01 6.42 14.28
N ILE A 395 -18.93 7.07 13.82
CA ILE A 395 -17.80 6.39 13.17
C ILE A 395 -17.16 5.35 14.10
N PHE A 396 -16.97 5.68 15.37
CA PHE A 396 -16.42 4.75 16.34
C PHE A 396 -17.29 3.49 16.52
N GLU A 397 -18.61 3.65 16.52
CA GLU A 397 -19.59 2.55 16.60
C GLU A 397 -19.62 1.71 15.32
N GLU A 398 -19.66 2.35 14.14
CA GLU A 398 -19.59 1.68 12.83
C GLU A 398 -18.32 0.82 12.68
N MET A 399 -17.23 1.27 13.28
CA MET A 399 -15.94 0.59 13.29
C MET A 399 -15.77 -0.39 14.46
N GLU A 400 -16.89 -0.77 15.10
CA GLU A 400 -16.97 -1.71 16.22
C GLU A 400 -16.02 -1.34 17.36
N GLN A 401 -16.00 -0.06 17.73
CA GLN A 401 -15.18 0.49 18.80
C GLN A 401 -13.68 0.28 18.55
N GLY A 402 -13.29 0.20 17.27
CA GLY A 402 -11.93 -0.06 16.81
C GLY A 402 -11.64 -1.53 16.53
N ALA A 403 -12.55 -2.47 16.79
CA ALA A 403 -12.33 -3.90 16.51
C ALA A 403 -12.08 -4.20 15.03
N LYS A 404 -12.64 -3.39 14.11
CA LYS A 404 -12.41 -3.51 12.66
C LYS A 404 -11.03 -3.04 12.21
N VAL A 405 -10.31 -2.24 13.01
CA VAL A 405 -8.99 -1.67 12.69
C VAL A 405 -7.88 -2.32 13.54
N TYR A 406 -8.25 -2.67 14.78
CA TYR A 406 -7.46 -3.32 15.82
C TYR A 406 -8.29 -4.50 16.37
N PRO A 407 -8.16 -5.70 15.77
CA PRO A 407 -8.95 -6.85 16.19
C PRO A 407 -8.84 -7.11 17.71
N VAL A 408 -9.95 -7.32 18.40
CA VAL A 408 -9.98 -7.50 19.87
C VAL A 408 -9.14 -8.71 20.33
N ASN A 409 -8.98 -9.70 19.44
CA ASN A 409 -8.13 -10.86 19.62
C ASN A 409 -6.83 -10.78 18.79
N ASP A 410 -6.30 -9.57 18.59
CA ASP A 410 -5.02 -9.34 17.93
C ASP A 410 -3.91 -9.93 18.80
N ILE A 411 -3.27 -10.96 18.25
CA ILE A 411 -2.09 -11.59 18.82
C ILE A 411 -1.06 -11.54 17.70
N PRO A 412 0.17 -11.09 17.98
CA PRO A 412 0.73 -10.85 19.32
C PRO A 412 0.57 -9.39 19.80
N GLN A 413 0.24 -9.22 21.09
CA GLN A 413 0.25 -7.90 21.78
C GLN A 413 1.70 -7.52 22.12
N ILE A 414 2.38 -6.85 21.19
CA ILE A 414 3.83 -6.58 21.24
C ILE A 414 4.17 -5.09 21.32
N GLU A 415 3.17 -4.22 21.50
CA GLU A 415 3.34 -2.77 21.53
C GLU A 415 4.37 -2.34 22.58
N LYS A 416 4.31 -2.92 23.78
CA LYS A 416 5.26 -2.59 24.86
C LYS A 416 6.70 -2.92 24.49
N GLN A 417 6.91 -4.03 23.77
CA GLN A 417 8.22 -4.44 23.30
C GLN A 417 8.70 -3.51 22.18
N MET A 418 7.82 -3.13 21.26
CA MET A 418 8.12 -2.19 20.18
C MET A 418 8.41 -0.77 20.70
N GLU A 419 7.65 -0.29 21.69
CA GLU A 419 7.91 0.94 22.42
C GLU A 419 9.28 0.91 23.11
N LYS A 420 9.65 -0.22 23.73
CA LYS A 420 10.98 -0.42 24.31
C LYS A 420 12.07 -0.35 23.22
N ILE A 421 11.89 -1.04 22.09
CA ILE A 421 12.84 -0.99 20.96
C ILE A 421 13.04 0.46 20.48
N CYS A 422 11.96 1.23 20.37
CA CYS A 422 12.02 2.61 19.88
C CYS A 422 12.68 3.58 20.87
N SER A 423 12.59 3.31 22.17
CA SER A 423 13.05 4.22 23.24
C SER A 423 14.36 3.81 23.91
N ALA A 424 14.81 2.57 23.74
CA ALA A 424 16.00 2.05 24.42
C ALA A 424 17.29 2.76 24.01
N HIS A 425 17.36 3.33 22.80
CA HIS A 425 18.60 3.84 22.20
C HIS A 425 19.74 2.80 22.22
N VAL A 426 19.38 1.52 22.09
CA VAL A 426 20.31 0.38 22.07
C VAL A 426 20.17 -0.33 20.72
N ILE A 427 21.30 -0.76 20.17
CA ILE A 427 21.37 -1.49 18.90
C ILE A 427 22.06 -2.83 19.17
N SER A 428 21.38 -3.93 18.85
CA SER A 428 21.95 -5.26 19.02
C SER A 428 23.15 -5.52 18.09
N PRO A 429 24.10 -6.41 18.48
CA PRO A 429 25.20 -6.82 17.62
C PRO A 429 24.72 -7.36 16.27
N GLU A 430 23.61 -8.11 16.26
CA GLU A 430 23.03 -8.71 15.07
C GLU A 430 22.50 -7.65 14.08
N THR A 431 21.77 -6.66 14.59
CA THR A 431 21.27 -5.55 13.76
C THR A 431 22.42 -4.71 13.20
N PHE A 432 23.42 -4.40 14.03
CA PHE A 432 24.57 -3.62 13.59
C PHE A 432 25.41 -4.39 12.55
N ALA A 433 25.66 -5.68 12.77
CA ALA A 433 26.35 -6.54 11.82
C ALA A 433 25.57 -6.67 10.50
N GLY A 434 24.24 -6.64 10.56
CA GLY A 434 23.36 -6.66 9.39
C GLY A 434 23.52 -5.45 8.46
N LEU A 435 24.11 -4.34 8.92
CA LEU A 435 24.47 -3.20 8.06
C LEU A 435 25.54 -3.56 7.03
N ASN A 436 26.30 -4.66 7.26
CA ASN A 436 27.32 -5.18 6.35
C ASN A 436 28.34 -4.13 5.89
N LEU A 437 28.76 -3.26 6.82
CA LEU A 437 29.72 -2.19 6.55
C LEU A 437 31.17 -2.70 6.62
N PRO A 438 32.07 -2.19 5.76
CA PRO A 438 33.52 -2.34 5.92
C PRO A 438 34.00 -1.93 7.33
N ALA A 439 35.09 -2.52 7.83
CA ALA A 439 35.52 -2.39 9.22
C ALA A 439 35.79 -0.93 9.66
N ASP A 440 36.41 -0.14 8.79
CA ASP A 440 36.66 1.29 8.96
C ASP A 440 35.35 2.09 9.09
N ARG A 441 34.38 1.84 8.20
CA ARG A 441 33.07 2.47 8.24
C ARG A 441 32.26 2.04 9.45
N SER A 442 32.34 0.76 9.82
CA SER A 442 31.68 0.21 11.01
C SER A 442 32.13 0.93 12.28
N TYR A 443 33.42 1.21 12.41
CA TYR A 443 33.94 1.99 13.54
C TYR A 443 33.38 3.42 13.57
N ILE A 444 33.41 4.13 12.43
CA ILE A 444 32.90 5.50 12.32
C ILE A 444 31.42 5.56 12.66
N VAL A 445 30.60 4.69 12.06
CA VAL A 445 29.15 4.65 12.30
C VAL A 445 28.85 4.35 13.77
N LYS A 446 29.60 3.44 14.40
CA LYS A 446 29.46 3.16 15.84
C LYS A 446 29.75 4.41 16.70
N GLN A 447 30.78 5.19 16.36
CA GLN A 447 31.08 6.45 17.06
C GLN A 447 29.99 7.51 16.86
N LEU A 448 29.49 7.66 15.64
CA LEU A 448 28.42 8.62 15.32
C LEU A 448 27.11 8.29 16.06
N LEU A 449 26.72 7.01 16.06
CA LEU A 449 25.57 6.54 16.82
C LEU A 449 25.73 6.84 18.31
N HIS A 450 26.91 6.59 18.88
CA HIS A 450 27.22 6.93 20.27
C HIS A 450 27.11 8.44 20.55
N GLN A 451 27.60 9.29 19.65
CA GLN A 451 27.45 10.75 19.76
C GLN A 451 25.97 11.20 19.71
N ALA A 452 25.12 10.47 18.99
CA ALA A 452 23.68 10.71 18.96
C ALA A 452 22.91 10.05 20.12
N GLY A 453 23.61 9.45 21.09
CA GLY A 453 23.03 8.83 22.28
C GLY A 453 22.62 7.37 22.11
N TYR A 454 23.07 6.68 21.05
CA TYR A 454 22.77 5.28 20.80
C TYR A 454 23.97 4.37 21.12
N GLU A 455 23.72 3.27 21.83
CA GLU A 455 24.76 2.30 22.18
C GLU A 455 24.65 1.01 21.34
N VAL A 456 25.73 0.67 20.63
CA VAL A 456 25.87 -0.66 20.01
C VAL A 456 26.47 -1.62 21.04
N VAL A 457 25.59 -2.39 21.67
CA VAL A 457 25.95 -3.34 22.74
C VAL A 457 26.65 -4.59 22.17
N ASN A 458 27.33 -5.34 23.04
CA ASN A 458 28.04 -6.58 22.67
C ASN A 458 27.26 -7.86 23.00
N HIS A 459 26.02 -7.74 23.47
CA HIS A 459 25.14 -8.86 23.81
C HIS A 459 23.79 -8.66 23.11
N PRO A 460 23.08 -9.75 22.76
CA PRO A 460 21.73 -9.63 22.20
C PRO A 460 20.79 -8.98 23.21
N GLU A 461 19.99 -8.01 22.78
CA GLU A 461 18.97 -7.40 23.63
C GLU A 461 17.72 -8.29 23.66
N GLU A 462 17.32 -8.74 24.86
CA GLU A 462 16.14 -9.59 25.03
C GLU A 462 14.89 -8.73 25.28
N TYR A 463 14.21 -8.30 24.21
CA TYR A 463 12.93 -7.58 24.32
C TYR A 463 11.76 -8.49 24.74
N ILE A 464 11.89 -9.80 24.53
CA ILE A 464 10.90 -10.80 24.93
C ILE A 464 11.58 -12.04 25.50
N LYS A 465 11.16 -12.45 26.71
CA LYS A 465 11.70 -13.65 27.35
C LYS A 465 11.44 -14.88 26.49
N LYS A 466 12.44 -15.75 26.30
CA LYS A 466 12.28 -17.02 25.54
C LYS A 466 11.04 -17.84 25.92
N LYS A 467 10.70 -17.92 27.21
CA LYS A 467 9.49 -18.63 27.68
C LYS A 467 8.20 -17.95 27.20
N GLN A 468 8.16 -16.62 27.20
CA GLN A 468 7.02 -15.84 26.71
C GLN A 468 6.89 -15.95 25.19
N LEU A 469 7.99 -15.82 24.44
CA LEU A 469 8.00 -16.00 22.99
C LEU A 469 7.50 -17.41 22.60
N ARG A 470 7.99 -18.47 23.26
CA ARG A 470 7.49 -19.84 23.04
C ARG A 470 6.00 -19.99 23.32
N LYS A 471 5.48 -19.31 24.36
CA LYS A 471 4.04 -19.30 24.64
C LYS A 471 3.26 -18.59 23.54
N LEU A 472 3.73 -17.43 23.09
CA LEU A 472 3.11 -16.68 21.99
C LEU A 472 3.12 -17.48 20.69
N ASN A 473 4.26 -18.06 20.29
CA ASN A 473 4.36 -18.86 19.07
C ASN A 473 3.48 -20.12 19.11
N LYS A 474 3.16 -20.66 20.29
CA LYS A 474 2.17 -21.74 20.44
C LYS A 474 0.73 -21.24 20.31
N GLN A 475 0.45 -20.03 20.79
CA GLN A 475 -0.88 -19.42 20.75
C GLN A 475 -1.19 -18.77 19.38
N TYR A 476 -0.15 -18.37 18.64
CA TYR A 476 -0.24 -17.68 17.37
C TYR A 476 0.92 -18.11 16.48
N SER A 477 0.76 -19.29 15.90
CA SER A 477 1.66 -19.83 14.88
C SER A 477 1.32 -19.26 13.50
N TRP A 478 2.16 -19.52 12.52
CA TRP A 478 1.83 -19.18 11.12
C TRP A 478 0.53 -19.83 10.64
N LYS A 479 0.20 -21.05 11.12
CA LYS A 479 -1.06 -21.72 10.78
C LYS A 479 -2.27 -20.94 11.29
N ILE A 480 -2.22 -20.49 12.55
CA ILE A 480 -3.29 -19.69 13.15
C ILE A 480 -3.43 -18.34 12.42
N ALA A 481 -2.30 -17.74 12.01
CA ALA A 481 -2.32 -16.52 11.22
C ALA A 481 -3.02 -16.72 9.86
N CYS A 482 -2.74 -17.83 9.16
CA CYS A 482 -3.42 -18.18 7.91
C CYS A 482 -4.93 -18.47 8.11
N GLU A 483 -5.29 -19.23 9.16
CA GLU A 483 -6.68 -19.55 9.50
C GLU A 483 -7.52 -18.28 9.71
N LYS A 484 -6.95 -17.25 10.35
CA LYS A 484 -7.63 -15.96 10.55
C LYS A 484 -7.92 -15.19 9.26
N LEU A 485 -7.24 -15.53 8.17
CA LEU A 485 -7.45 -14.95 6.86
C LEU A 485 -8.27 -15.87 5.94
N TYR A 486 -8.85 -16.94 6.50
CA TYR A 486 -9.60 -17.96 5.76
C TYR A 486 -8.80 -18.61 4.62
N ILE A 487 -7.47 -18.66 4.77
CA ILE A 487 -6.56 -19.27 3.81
C ILE A 487 -6.55 -20.79 4.06
N SER A 488 -6.90 -21.58 3.04
CA SER A 488 -6.90 -23.04 3.14
C SER A 488 -5.48 -23.58 3.32
N LEU A 489 -5.26 -24.39 4.36
CA LEU A 489 -3.95 -25.02 4.61
C LEU A 489 -3.68 -26.21 3.67
N ASP A 490 -4.71 -26.74 3.00
CA ASP A 490 -4.58 -27.87 2.08
C ASP A 490 -3.79 -27.49 0.81
N GLU A 491 -3.68 -26.19 0.51
CA GLU A 491 -2.88 -25.64 -0.60
C GLU A 491 -1.37 -25.59 -0.27
N PHE A 492 -1.00 -25.74 1.01
CA PHE A 492 0.37 -25.68 1.50
C PHE A 492 0.80 -27.06 2.05
N GLN A 493 1.03 -28.03 1.15
CA GLN A 493 1.59 -29.33 1.56
C GLN A 493 2.95 -29.16 2.25
N ASP A 494 3.24 -30.09 3.17
CA ASP A 494 4.36 -30.18 4.13
C ASP A 494 5.75 -30.13 3.47
N ASP A 495 6.11 -28.98 2.91
CA ASP A 495 7.44 -28.66 2.42
C ASP A 495 8.20 -27.89 3.52
N SER A 496 8.15 -28.45 4.75
CA SER A 496 8.84 -27.93 5.93
C SER A 496 10.37 -27.86 5.77
N GLN A 497 10.92 -28.34 4.64
CA GLN A 497 12.31 -28.17 4.23
C GLN A 497 12.56 -26.99 3.28
N ASN A 498 11.52 -26.46 2.64
CA ASN A 498 11.56 -25.27 1.78
C ASN A 498 11.12 -24.00 2.52
N ALA A 499 11.14 -24.02 3.86
CA ALA A 499 11.04 -22.83 4.71
C ALA A 499 11.93 -21.76 4.08
N CYS A 500 11.25 -20.80 3.44
CA CYS A 500 11.87 -19.85 2.57
C CYS A 500 12.99 -19.22 3.40
N ARG A 501 14.25 -19.43 3.00
CA ARG A 501 15.40 -18.71 3.57
C ARG A 501 15.30 -17.28 3.08
N ILE A 502 14.21 -16.61 3.47
CA ILE A 502 13.96 -15.21 3.29
C ILE A 502 14.99 -14.56 4.21
N ARG A 503 16.13 -14.19 3.63
CA ARG A 503 16.72 -12.93 4.05
C ARG A 503 15.61 -11.90 3.85
N PRO A 504 15.29 -11.07 4.86
CA PRO A 504 14.22 -10.10 4.75
C PRO A 504 14.35 -9.36 3.42
N VAL A 505 13.43 -9.65 2.47
CA VAL A 505 13.43 -9.05 1.12
C VAL A 505 13.21 -7.54 1.21
N SER A 506 12.84 -7.06 2.40
CA SER A 506 12.74 -5.66 2.80
C SER A 506 13.58 -5.37 4.04
N SER A 507 14.83 -5.86 4.10
CA SER A 507 15.75 -5.34 5.11
C SER A 507 15.93 -3.84 4.87
N PRO A 508 15.57 -2.96 5.82
CA PRO A 508 15.87 -1.53 5.74
C PRO A 508 17.38 -1.28 5.55
N LEU A 509 18.22 -2.30 5.82
CA LEU A 509 19.67 -2.26 5.68
C LEU A 509 20.13 -2.21 4.21
N GLN A 510 19.36 -2.74 3.25
CA GLN A 510 19.69 -2.53 1.82
C GLN A 510 19.59 -1.05 1.45
N TYR A 511 18.67 -0.31 2.07
CA TYR A 511 18.49 1.13 1.92
C TYR A 511 19.59 1.98 2.59
N LEU A 512 20.33 1.44 3.55
CA LEU A 512 21.49 2.11 4.17
C LEU A 512 22.80 1.84 3.41
N SER A 513 22.90 0.72 2.67
CA SER A 513 24.18 0.27 2.11
C SER A 513 24.62 1.03 0.84
N SER A 514 23.68 1.59 0.07
CA SER A 514 23.99 2.32 -1.17
C SER A 514 24.28 3.81 -0.95
N ASP A 515 23.84 4.38 0.16
CA ASP A 515 23.69 5.83 0.33
C ASP A 515 24.52 6.37 1.51
N LEU A 516 25.65 5.75 1.87
CA LEU A 516 26.52 6.25 2.93
C LEU A 516 27.99 6.28 2.44
N PHE A 517 28.50 7.48 2.22
CA PHE A 517 29.91 7.77 1.95
C PHE A 517 30.48 8.62 3.07
N VAL A 518 31.76 8.46 3.36
CA VAL A 518 32.50 9.37 4.26
C VAL A 518 33.20 10.37 3.35
N ASP A 519 32.90 11.67 3.51
CA ASP A 519 33.60 12.70 2.75
C ASP A 519 35.04 12.89 3.22
N GLU A 520 35.79 13.73 2.51
CA GLU A 520 37.18 14.05 2.81
C GLU A 520 37.41 14.66 4.21
N ASN A 521 36.34 15.09 4.90
CA ASN A 521 36.38 15.63 6.25
C ASN A 521 35.93 14.63 7.32
N GLY A 522 35.68 13.37 6.96
CA GLY A 522 35.23 12.34 7.89
C GLY A 522 33.74 12.37 8.21
N MET A 523 32.94 13.15 7.47
CA MET A 523 31.49 13.25 7.66
C MET A 523 30.75 12.21 6.83
N VAL A 524 29.76 11.55 7.42
CA VAL A 524 28.91 10.60 6.68
C VAL A 524 27.85 11.37 5.88
N VAL A 525 27.91 11.23 4.56
CA VAL A 525 27.06 11.90 3.55
C VAL A 525 26.34 10.86 2.70
N CYS A 526 25.09 11.13 2.30
CA CYS A 526 24.43 10.32 1.27
C CYS A 526 25.01 10.63 -0.11
N ALA A 527 25.04 9.62 -1.00
CA ALA A 527 25.20 9.90 -2.42
C ALA A 527 24.11 10.89 -2.86
N PRO A 528 24.42 11.84 -3.76
CA PRO A 528 23.45 12.81 -4.25
C PRO A 528 22.21 12.15 -4.85
#